data_AF-A0A6A2FTV1-F1
#
_entry.id   AF-A0A6A2FTV1-F1
#
_cell.length_a   1.000
_cell.length_b   1.000
_cell.length_c   1.000
_cell.angle_alpha   90.00
_cell.angle_beta   90.00
_cell.angle_gamma   90.00
#
_symmetry.space_group_name_H-M   'P 1'
#
loop_
_entity.id
_entity.type
_entity.pdbx_description
1 polymer ?
#
loop_
_entity_poly.entity_id
_entity_poly.type
_entity_poly.pdbx_seq_one_letter_code
_entity_poly.pdbx_strand_id
1 'polypeptide(L)'
;MIIGDPYKFAFWVDIVPSWNDDSAWINGIFCMLVNGKIYPCVDTSTLNSELPSLLYDFQHHICLSNNETLFCTTPLNAIKYLLSITYPDSGDNDYSYKFMTSTLEDNGVYAFVVAHDDNVRILITKASDDKGIFEVNETGINEVIISKSTLCVMVNELDSYYHKIINNKQQTD
;
A
#
# COMPACT_ATOMS: atom_id res chain seq x y z
N MET A 1 5.13 -12.22 -8.89
CA MET A 1 6.41 -11.91 -8.25
C MET A 1 6.15 -11.54 -6.81
N ILE A 2 6.90 -12.12 -5.87
CA ILE A 2 6.87 -11.72 -4.46
C ILE A 2 8.16 -10.94 -4.17
N ILE A 3 8.01 -9.78 -3.53
CA ILE A 3 9.11 -8.87 -3.18
C ILE A 3 9.10 -8.71 -1.67
N GLY A 4 10.16 -9.14 -0.99
CA GLY A 4 10.25 -9.14 0.48
C GLY A 4 9.98 -10.50 1.12
N ASP A 5 9.57 -10.49 2.39
CA ASP A 5 9.28 -11.68 3.21
C ASP A 5 7.79 -11.72 3.57
N PRO A 6 6.97 -12.63 2.98
CA PRO A 6 5.55 -12.75 3.27
C PRO A 6 5.19 -12.93 4.74
N TYR A 7 6.11 -13.47 5.56
CA TYR A 7 5.91 -13.66 7.00
C TYR A 7 6.24 -12.41 7.82
N LYS A 8 6.70 -11.34 7.18
CA LYS A 8 6.91 -10.02 7.78
C LYS A 8 6.18 -8.95 6.97
N PHE A 9 6.76 -8.56 5.85
CA PHE A 9 6.21 -7.64 4.87
C PHE A 9 6.66 -8.02 3.47
N ALA A 10 5.73 -8.11 2.53
CA ALA A 10 6.03 -8.29 1.11
C ALA A 10 4.97 -7.67 0.20
N PHE A 11 5.34 -7.38 -1.04
CA PHE A 11 4.40 -7.18 -2.13
C PHE A 11 4.25 -8.49 -2.91
N TRP A 12 3.04 -8.79 -3.37
CA TRP A 12 2.81 -9.76 -4.44
C TRP A 12 2.21 -9.02 -5.63
N VAL A 13 2.94 -9.02 -6.74
CA VAL A 13 2.56 -8.37 -7.98
C VAL A 13 2.76 -9.32 -9.16
N ASP A 14 1.73 -9.54 -9.98
CA ASP A 14 1.82 -10.37 -11.18
C ASP A 14 0.86 -9.88 -12.26
N ILE A 15 1.27 -9.94 -13.53
CA ILE A 15 0.34 -9.79 -14.66
C ILE A 15 -0.45 -11.09 -14.83
N VAL A 16 -1.74 -10.99 -15.09
CA VAL A 16 -2.55 -12.13 -15.50
C VAL A 16 -2.89 -12.00 -16.99
N PRO A 17 -2.25 -12.75 -17.90
CA PRO A 17 -2.39 -12.54 -19.34
C PRO A 17 -3.83 -12.58 -19.85
N SER A 18 -4.67 -13.46 -19.29
CA SER A 18 -6.09 -13.58 -19.66
C SER A 18 -6.97 -12.40 -19.22
N TRP A 19 -6.44 -11.43 -18.48
CA TRP A 19 -7.15 -10.21 -18.07
C TRP A 19 -6.77 -9.01 -18.94
N ASN A 20 -5.94 -9.21 -19.97
CA ASN A 20 -5.35 -8.16 -20.79
C ASN A 20 -5.77 -8.37 -22.24
N ASP A 21 -6.97 -7.90 -22.58
CA ASP A 21 -7.55 -8.04 -23.93
C ASP A 21 -7.04 -6.98 -24.93
N ASP A 22 -6.41 -5.91 -24.43
CA ASP A 22 -5.85 -4.83 -25.23
C ASP A 22 -4.46 -4.39 -24.72
N SER A 23 -3.86 -3.45 -25.45
CA SER A 23 -2.57 -2.85 -25.15
C SER A 23 -2.64 -1.69 -24.14
N ALA A 24 -3.83 -1.19 -23.82
CA ALA A 24 -3.99 0.02 -23.02
C ALA A 24 -3.82 -0.25 -21.52
N TRP A 25 -4.33 -1.38 -21.03
CA TRP A 25 -4.38 -1.68 -19.60
C TRP A 25 -3.47 -2.84 -19.23
N ILE A 26 -2.76 -2.75 -18.11
CA ILE A 26 -1.95 -3.84 -17.56
C ILE A 26 -2.67 -4.39 -16.34
N ASN A 27 -3.50 -5.40 -16.55
CA ASN A 27 -4.29 -6.00 -15.49
C ASN A 27 -3.55 -7.18 -14.85
N GLY A 28 -3.73 -7.33 -13.55
CA GLY A 28 -3.06 -8.37 -12.80
C GLY A 28 -3.45 -8.35 -11.34
N ILE A 29 -2.55 -8.87 -10.51
CA ILE A 29 -2.70 -8.96 -9.06
C ILE A 29 -1.74 -7.95 -8.45
N PHE A 30 -2.23 -7.15 -7.51
CA PHE A 30 -1.40 -6.46 -6.53
C PHE A 30 -1.92 -6.76 -5.12
N CYS A 31 -1.05 -7.27 -4.25
CA CYS A 31 -1.36 -7.49 -2.85
C CYS A 31 -0.21 -7.06 -1.95
N MET A 32 -0.54 -6.63 -0.73
CA MET A 32 0.38 -6.53 0.38
C MET A 32 0.26 -7.76 1.28
N LEU A 33 1.39 -8.29 1.70
CA LEU A 33 1.48 -9.42 2.62
C LEU A 33 2.07 -8.93 3.94
N VAL A 34 1.35 -9.12 5.04
CA VAL A 34 1.76 -8.68 6.38
C VAL A 34 1.57 -9.83 7.35
N ASN A 35 2.66 -10.30 7.97
CA ASN A 35 2.65 -11.41 8.92
C ASN A 35 1.89 -12.66 8.40
N GLY A 36 2.07 -13.01 7.13
CA GLY A 36 1.44 -14.16 6.48
C GLY A 36 -0.01 -13.94 6.02
N LYS A 37 -0.60 -12.75 6.23
CA LYS A 37 -1.94 -12.38 5.72
C LYS A 37 -1.81 -11.61 4.40
N ILE A 38 -2.78 -11.74 3.50
CA ILE A 38 -2.77 -11.18 2.13
C ILE A 38 -3.88 -10.12 1.99
N TYR A 39 -3.55 -8.98 1.37
CA TYR A 39 -4.43 -7.82 1.24
C TYR A 39 -4.39 -7.13 -0.14
N PRO A 40 -5.53 -6.94 -0.82
CA PRO A 40 -6.77 -7.69 -0.60
C PRO A 40 -6.52 -9.17 -0.94
N CYS A 41 -7.38 -10.07 -0.47
CA CYS A 41 -7.25 -11.50 -0.79
C CYS A 41 -7.68 -11.75 -2.24
N VAL A 42 -6.80 -11.40 -3.19
CA VAL A 42 -6.92 -11.49 -4.65
C VAL A 42 -8.10 -10.70 -5.23
N ASP A 43 -7.79 -9.59 -5.89
CA ASP A 43 -8.70 -8.85 -6.75
C ASP A 43 -7.96 -8.40 -8.03
N THR A 44 -8.69 -7.88 -9.01
CA THR A 44 -8.11 -7.37 -10.25
C THR A 44 -7.55 -5.97 -10.03
N SER A 45 -6.25 -5.82 -10.22
CA SER A 45 -5.56 -4.51 -10.20
C SER A 45 -5.18 -4.07 -11.59
N THR A 46 -5.46 -2.81 -11.92
CA THR A 46 -4.96 -2.14 -13.12
C THR A 46 -3.56 -1.58 -12.83
N LEU A 47 -2.54 -2.44 -12.92
CA LEU A 47 -1.17 -2.19 -12.47
C LEU A 47 -0.55 -0.90 -13.05
N ASN A 48 -0.80 -0.59 -14.33
CA ASN A 48 -0.28 0.62 -14.97
C ASN A 48 -1.04 1.91 -14.61
N SER A 49 -2.17 1.81 -13.91
CA SER A 49 -2.85 2.95 -13.30
C SER A 49 -2.42 3.15 -11.86
N GLU A 50 -2.27 2.06 -11.10
CA GLU A 50 -2.14 2.13 -9.64
C GLU A 50 -0.69 2.20 -9.15
N LEU A 51 0.22 1.44 -9.76
CA LEU A 51 1.63 1.40 -9.33
C LEU A 51 2.31 2.76 -9.46
N PRO A 52 2.10 3.57 -10.53
CA PRO A 52 2.66 4.91 -10.60
C PRO A 52 2.30 5.79 -9.40
N SER A 53 1.05 5.75 -8.95
CA SER A 53 0.60 6.54 -7.79
C SER A 53 1.31 6.07 -6.52
N LEU A 54 1.31 4.76 -6.24
CA LEU A 54 1.97 4.21 -5.06
C LEU A 54 3.47 4.52 -5.02
N LEU A 55 4.15 4.40 -6.16
CA LEU A 55 5.58 4.69 -6.29
C LEU A 55 5.88 6.18 -6.14
N TYR A 56 5.03 7.04 -6.72
CA TYR A 56 5.12 8.48 -6.53
C TYR A 56 4.96 8.87 -5.06
N ASP A 57 3.92 8.35 -4.40
CA ASP A 57 3.64 8.63 -2.99
C ASP A 57 4.79 8.15 -2.08
N PHE A 58 5.38 7.01 -2.40
CA PHE A 58 6.55 6.53 -1.67
C PHE A 58 7.76 7.46 -1.78
N GLN A 59 8.07 7.90 -2.99
CA GLN A 59 9.24 8.76 -3.25
C GLN A 59 9.08 10.16 -2.66
N HIS A 60 7.85 10.68 -2.59
CA HIS A 60 7.60 12.08 -2.23
C HIS A 60 7.06 12.27 -0.82
N HIS A 61 6.42 11.27 -0.21
CA HIS A 61 5.70 11.44 1.05
C HIS A 61 6.20 10.49 2.15
N ILE A 62 6.34 9.20 1.85
CA ILE A 62 6.59 8.16 2.87
C ILE A 62 7.96 8.29 3.55
N CYS A 63 8.99 8.70 2.83
CA CYS A 63 10.33 8.91 3.40
C CYS A 63 10.44 10.17 4.27
N LEU A 64 9.46 11.09 4.23
CA LEU A 64 9.50 12.38 4.93
C LEU A 64 8.72 12.38 6.25
N SER A 65 7.82 11.41 6.45
CA SER A 65 6.84 11.37 7.54
C SER A 65 7.42 10.85 8.88
N ASN A 66 8.48 11.49 9.37
CA ASN A 66 9.09 11.17 10.66
C ASN A 66 8.20 11.65 11.82
N ASN A 67 7.50 10.73 12.48
CA ASN A 67 6.54 11.06 13.54
C ASN A 67 6.59 10.05 14.68
N GLU A 68 7.38 10.36 15.72
CA GLU A 68 7.55 9.53 16.92
C GLU A 68 6.21 9.22 17.62
N THR A 69 5.35 10.23 17.77
CA THR A 69 4.06 10.08 18.47
C THR A 69 3.16 9.05 17.79
N LEU A 70 3.02 9.13 16.46
CA LEU A 70 2.24 8.14 15.70
C LEU A 70 2.95 6.79 15.62
N PHE A 71 4.28 6.79 15.59
CA PHE A 71 5.05 5.55 15.58
C PHE A 71 4.86 4.76 16.88
N CYS A 72 4.84 5.44 18.03
CA CYS A 72 4.81 4.82 19.36
C CYS A 72 3.39 4.61 19.93
N THR A 73 2.35 5.23 19.36
CA THR A 73 0.98 5.05 19.85
C THR A 73 0.42 3.66 19.53
N THR A 74 -0.71 3.29 20.15
CA THR A 74 -1.34 1.99 19.90
C THR A 74 -1.81 1.87 18.44
N PRO A 75 -1.83 0.66 17.84
CA PRO A 75 -2.23 0.48 16.45
C PRO A 75 -3.62 1.07 16.15
N LEU A 76 -4.58 0.86 17.06
CA LEU A 76 -5.94 1.40 16.93
C LEU A 76 -5.96 2.92 16.91
N ASN A 77 -5.23 3.58 17.82
CA ASN A 77 -5.20 5.04 17.88
C ASN A 77 -4.48 5.63 16.66
N ALA A 78 -3.39 5.01 16.22
CA ALA A 78 -2.69 5.41 15.00
C ALA A 78 -3.64 5.32 13.78
N ILE A 79 -4.27 4.16 13.56
CA ILE A 79 -5.18 3.95 12.44
C ILE A 79 -6.35 4.94 12.45
N LYS A 80 -7.00 5.15 13.60
CA LYS A 80 -8.11 6.12 13.71
C LYS A 80 -7.68 7.53 13.35
N TYR A 81 -6.51 7.96 13.84
CA TYR A 81 -5.95 9.26 13.50
C TYR A 81 -5.63 9.36 12.01
N LEU A 82 -4.93 8.36 11.46
CA LEU A 82 -4.52 8.33 10.06
C LEU A 82 -5.73 8.37 9.12
N LEU A 83 -6.77 7.58 9.39
CA LEU A 83 -8.03 7.66 8.65
C LEU A 83 -8.68 9.05 8.74
N SER A 84 -8.69 9.66 9.92
CA SER A 84 -9.33 10.98 10.11
C SER A 84 -8.62 12.13 9.39
N ILE A 85 -7.29 12.05 9.17
CA ILE A 85 -6.55 13.07 8.42
C ILE A 85 -6.56 12.78 6.92
N THR A 86 -6.63 11.51 6.52
CA THR A 86 -6.70 11.12 5.10
C THR A 86 -8.09 11.33 4.51
N TYR A 87 -9.14 11.16 5.33
CA TYR A 87 -10.54 11.33 4.93
C TYR A 87 -11.27 12.23 5.95
N PRO A 88 -10.92 13.51 6.04
CA PRO A 88 -11.54 14.42 6.99
C PRO A 88 -12.98 14.76 6.58
N ASP A 89 -13.86 14.96 7.56
CA ASP A 89 -15.22 15.47 7.34
C ASP A 89 -15.21 16.87 6.69
N SER A 90 -14.16 17.65 6.94
CA SER A 90 -13.96 18.99 6.40
C SER A 90 -12.48 19.34 6.33
N GLY A 91 -12.07 20.03 5.27
CA GLY A 91 -10.68 20.45 5.04
C GLY A 91 -10.02 19.67 3.91
N ASP A 92 -8.70 19.82 3.79
CA ASP A 92 -7.91 19.13 2.78
C ASP A 92 -7.43 17.77 3.30
N ASN A 93 -7.41 16.78 2.42
CA ASN A 93 -6.95 15.44 2.75
C ASN A 93 -5.43 15.43 2.92
N ASP A 94 -4.96 14.76 3.99
CA ASP A 94 -3.53 14.49 4.20
C ASP A 94 -3.20 13.03 3.82
N TYR A 95 -2.56 12.88 2.67
CA TYR A 95 -2.09 11.60 2.14
C TYR A 95 -0.64 11.27 2.53
N SER A 96 0.00 12.05 3.41
CA SER A 96 1.44 11.93 3.71
C SER A 96 1.85 10.57 4.30
N TYR A 97 0.89 9.81 4.82
CA TYR A 97 1.08 8.49 5.41
C TYR A 97 0.42 7.37 4.59
N LYS A 98 -0.30 7.69 3.51
CA LYS A 98 -1.02 6.71 2.68
C LYS A 98 -0.01 5.79 1.99
N PHE A 99 -0.23 4.48 2.09
CA PHE A 99 0.65 3.48 1.50
C PHE A 99 -0.16 2.31 0.95
N MET A 100 -0.98 2.57 -0.07
CA MET A 100 -1.87 1.58 -0.67
C MET A 100 -2.22 1.96 -2.11
N THR A 101 -2.66 0.98 -2.89
CA THR A 101 -3.27 1.20 -4.21
C THR A 101 -4.78 1.40 -4.09
N SER A 102 -5.42 1.89 -5.15
CA SER A 102 -6.89 1.97 -5.22
C SER A 102 -7.56 0.61 -5.06
N THR A 103 -7.00 -0.47 -5.62
CA THR A 103 -7.55 -1.82 -5.41
C THR A 103 -7.62 -2.22 -3.94
N LEU A 104 -6.64 -1.83 -3.10
CA LEU A 104 -6.72 -2.07 -1.65
C LEU A 104 -7.88 -1.26 -1.05
N GLU A 105 -7.95 0.02 -1.37
CA GLU A 105 -8.96 0.96 -0.87
C GLU A 105 -10.39 0.54 -1.25
N ASP A 106 -10.62 0.17 -2.51
CA ASP A 106 -11.89 -0.33 -3.03
C ASP A 106 -12.36 -1.62 -2.31
N ASN A 107 -11.40 -2.38 -1.78
CA ASN A 107 -11.65 -3.58 -0.97
C ASN A 107 -11.76 -3.30 0.53
N GLY A 108 -11.90 -2.03 0.92
CA GLY A 108 -11.97 -1.59 2.32
C GLY A 108 -10.69 -1.90 3.10
N VAL A 109 -9.55 -2.05 2.42
CA VAL A 109 -8.24 -2.25 3.03
C VAL A 109 -7.51 -0.91 3.04
N TYR A 110 -7.13 -0.47 4.24
CA TYR A 110 -6.40 0.77 4.44
C TYR A 110 -5.01 0.44 4.97
N ALA A 111 -3.98 0.89 4.25
CA ALA A 111 -2.60 0.71 4.64
C ALA A 111 -1.86 2.06 4.71
N PHE A 112 -1.12 2.20 5.80
CA PHE A 112 -0.39 3.40 6.14
C PHE A 112 1.04 3.06 6.56
N VAL A 113 1.91 4.04 6.45
CA VAL A 113 3.31 3.92 6.87
C VAL A 113 3.73 5.16 7.65
N VAL A 114 4.39 4.94 8.78
CA VAL A 114 4.91 5.99 9.66
C VAL A 114 6.39 5.75 9.87
N ALA A 115 7.22 6.77 9.64
CA ALA A 115 8.65 6.67 9.87
C ALA A 115 9.03 7.17 11.27
N HIS A 116 10.04 6.54 11.88
CA HIS A 116 10.74 7.07 13.04
C HIS A 116 12.17 6.53 13.07
N ASP A 117 13.15 7.42 13.19
CA ASP A 117 14.58 7.09 13.13
C ASP A 117 14.93 6.26 11.89
N ASP A 118 15.53 5.07 12.04
CA ASP A 118 15.91 4.20 10.93
C ASP A 118 14.81 3.19 10.54
N ASN A 119 13.63 3.29 11.16
CA ASN A 119 12.55 2.33 11.00
C ASN A 119 11.30 2.96 10.37
N VAL A 120 10.48 2.07 9.83
CA VAL A 120 9.12 2.36 9.39
C VAL A 120 8.18 1.37 10.05
N ARG A 121 7.03 1.87 10.47
CA ARG A 121 5.90 1.10 10.97
C ARG A 121 4.84 1.10 9.89
N ILE A 122 4.51 -0.09 9.39
CA ILE A 122 3.45 -0.29 8.41
C ILE A 122 2.23 -0.81 9.17
N LEU A 123 1.10 -0.14 9.00
CA LEU A 123 -0.17 -0.43 9.64
C LEU A 123 -1.19 -0.75 8.55
N ILE A 124 -1.85 -1.90 8.63
CA ILE A 124 -2.90 -2.29 7.69
C ILE A 124 -4.15 -2.74 8.45
N THR A 125 -5.31 -2.29 8.00
CA THR A 125 -6.60 -2.67 8.56
C THR A 125 -7.61 -2.91 7.46
N LYS A 126 -8.66 -3.66 7.79
CA LYS A 126 -9.94 -3.51 7.10
C LYS A 126 -10.80 -2.52 7.86
N ALA A 127 -11.48 -1.64 7.15
CA ALA A 127 -12.45 -0.72 7.72
C ALA A 127 -13.64 -0.58 6.76
N SER A 128 -14.82 -0.31 7.32
CA SER A 128 -15.98 0.11 6.55
C SER A 128 -16.19 1.59 6.72
N ASP A 129 -16.39 2.29 5.60
CA ASP A 129 -16.78 3.69 5.56
C ASP A 129 -18.32 3.79 5.51
N ASP A 130 -18.92 4.38 6.55
CA ASP A 130 -20.30 4.89 6.49
C ASP A 130 -20.30 6.42 6.61
N LYS A 131 -20.28 7.09 5.44
CA LYS A 131 -20.35 8.56 5.30
C LYS A 131 -19.22 9.32 6.01
N GLY A 132 -17.99 8.84 5.89
CA GLY A 132 -16.80 9.41 6.53
C GLY A 132 -16.50 8.82 7.91
N ILE A 133 -17.40 8.00 8.45
CA ILE A 133 -17.17 7.32 9.73
C ILE A 133 -16.59 5.93 9.46
N PHE A 134 -15.31 5.78 9.78
CA PHE A 134 -14.61 4.51 9.68
C PHE A 134 -14.83 3.66 10.93
N GLU A 135 -15.46 2.49 10.74
CA GLU A 135 -15.48 1.46 11.77
C GLU A 135 -14.24 0.57 11.66
N VAL A 136 -13.40 0.60 12.71
CA VAL A 136 -12.14 -0.14 12.77
C VAL A 136 -12.21 -1.20 13.86
N ASN A 137 -12.06 -2.46 13.49
CA ASN A 137 -11.92 -3.57 14.43
C ASN A 137 -10.44 -3.72 14.83
N GLU A 138 -10.12 -3.47 16.10
CA GLU A 138 -8.76 -3.56 16.64
C GLU A 138 -8.09 -4.93 16.39
N THR A 139 -8.85 -6.03 16.47
CA THR A 139 -8.32 -7.38 16.21
C THR A 139 -8.00 -7.65 14.74
N GLY A 140 -8.53 -6.81 13.84
CA GLY A 140 -8.28 -6.84 12.40
C GLY A 140 -7.05 -6.04 11.97
N ILE A 141 -6.47 -5.24 12.86
CA ILE A 141 -5.27 -4.44 12.56
C ILE A 141 -4.05 -5.35 12.55
N ASN A 142 -3.21 -5.22 11.53
CA ASN A 142 -1.91 -5.86 11.47
C ASN A 142 -0.85 -4.79 11.35
N GLU A 143 0.26 -5.02 12.02
CA GLU A 143 1.39 -4.12 12.00
C GLU A 143 2.69 -4.88 11.83
N VAL A 144 3.66 -4.19 11.24
CA VAL A 144 5.02 -4.67 11.13
C VAL A 144 5.97 -3.48 11.16
N ILE A 145 7.11 -3.67 11.83
CA ILE A 145 8.19 -2.70 11.85
C ILE A 145 9.37 -3.30 11.08
N ILE A 146 9.87 -2.57 10.10
CA ILE A 146 11.05 -2.92 9.30
C ILE A 146 11.95 -1.69 9.19
N SER A 147 13.20 -1.88 8.76
CA SER A 147 14.08 -0.73 8.51
C SER A 147 13.64 0.04 7.27
N LYS A 148 13.89 1.36 7.26
CA LYS A 148 13.73 2.22 6.09
C LYS A 148 14.48 1.66 4.88
N SER A 149 15.70 1.18 5.09
CA SER A 149 16.52 0.60 4.03
C SER A 149 15.88 -0.63 3.40
N THR A 150 15.27 -1.51 4.19
CA THR A 150 14.54 -2.68 3.67
C THR A 150 13.36 -2.25 2.84
N LEU A 151 12.53 -1.31 3.32
CA LEU A 151 11.39 -0.84 2.54
C LEU A 151 11.82 -0.16 1.23
N CYS A 152 12.87 0.66 1.24
CA CYS A 152 13.41 1.30 0.04
C CYS A 152 13.87 0.27 -1.01
N VAL A 153 14.58 -0.79 -0.59
CA VAL A 153 14.99 -1.86 -1.50
C VAL A 153 13.76 -2.53 -2.13
N MET A 154 12.76 -2.86 -1.32
CA MET A 154 11.52 -3.48 -1.81
C MET A 154 10.77 -2.61 -2.82
N VAL A 155 10.67 -1.30 -2.55
CA VAL A 155 9.99 -0.38 -3.48
C VAL A 155 10.79 -0.18 -4.77
N ASN A 156 12.12 -0.13 -4.70
CA ASN A 156 12.96 -0.07 -5.91
C ASN A 156 12.87 -1.33 -6.76
N GLU A 157 12.74 -2.51 -6.13
CA GLU A 157 12.47 -3.76 -6.84
C GLU A 157 11.08 -3.75 -7.51
N LEU A 158 10.06 -3.21 -6.82
CA LEU A 158 8.72 -3.05 -7.37
C LEU A 158 8.71 -2.11 -8.58
N ASP A 159 9.41 -0.98 -8.48
CA ASP A 159 9.57 -0.01 -9.57
C ASP A 159 10.29 -0.61 -10.78
N SER A 160 11.37 -1.35 -10.53
CA SER A 160 12.11 -2.07 -11.59
C SER A 160 11.24 -3.11 -12.28
N TYR A 161 10.44 -3.85 -11.52
CA TYR A 161 9.49 -4.82 -12.06
C TYR A 161 8.40 -4.12 -12.89
N TYR A 162 7.83 -3.02 -12.40
CA TYR A 162 6.83 -2.22 -13.11
C TYR A 162 7.35 -1.76 -14.49
N HIS A 163 8.56 -1.19 -14.54
CA HIS A 163 9.17 -0.75 -15.81
C HIS A 163 9.41 -1.92 -16.77
N LYS A 164 9.82 -3.09 -16.25
CA LYS A 164 9.98 -4.31 -17.07
C LYS A 164 8.66 -4.75 -17.69
N ILE A 165 7.56 -4.68 -16.93
CA ILE A 165 6.23 -5.03 -17.40
C ILE A 165 5.80 -4.10 -18.54
N ILE A 166 5.92 -2.78 -18.36
CA ILE A 166 5.53 -1.79 -19.39
C ILE A 166 6.33 -2.02 -20.67
N ASN A 167 7.66 -2.15 -20.56
CA ASN A 167 8.53 -2.32 -21.70
C ASN A 167 8.24 -3.61 -22.47
N ASN A 168 7.94 -4.70 -21.77
CA ASN A 168 7.57 -5.96 -22.40
C ASN A 168 6.24 -5.84 -23.17
N LYS A 169 5.26 -5.11 -22.63
CA LYS A 169 3.96 -4.92 -23.29
C LYS A 169 4.08 -4.09 -24.57
N GLN A 170 4.94 -3.05 -24.58
CA GLN A 170 5.24 -2.25 -25.78
C GLN A 170 5.96 -3.04 -26.89
N GLN A 171 6.58 -4.18 -26.59
CA GLN A 171 7.27 -5.02 -27.59
C GLN A 171 6.36 -6.07 -28.22
N THR A 172 5.19 -6.34 -27.63
CA THR A 172 4.22 -7.33 -28.13
C THR A 172 3.14 -6.74 -29.03
N ASP A 173 3.11 -5.41 -29.17
CA ASP A 173 2.25 -4.64 -30.08
C ASP A 173 3.01 -4.23 -31.35
#